data_AF-A0AAU4TTS2-F1
#
_entry.id   AF-A0AAU4TTS2-F1
#
_cell.length_a   1.000
_cell.length_b   1.000
_cell.length_c   1.000
_cell.angle_alpha   90.00
_cell.angle_beta   90.00
_cell.angle_gamma   90.00
#
_symmetry.space_group_name_H-M   'P 1'
#
loop_
_entity.id
_entity.type
_entity.pdbx_description
1 polymer ?
#
loop_
_entity_poly.entity_id
_entity_poly.type
_entity_poly.pdbx_seq_one_letter_code
_entity_poly.pdbx_strand_id
1 'polypeptide(L)'
;MSYRSALSEVLTSVVGPVAEATAVQGRFPRAAVTALGRAGLLGLTVSTEFGGGARGLPEAVDVVARTARVCPATAAVLQSHYTAVAVIESSGSPWVRAEIAAGRHLASLALADSEPEPETERDGPTADTQLLAPRSIATRSGEVVALRAHKRRVVAAGEADLYVWSSRPLTAPDGLTLWVVPAHAPDLFVPARPTAAGPRGSATSTVFADPVLVPAEAMLGADGSGLDIVLRTVVPWLLELRAAAEAPRPPALGLGRARRPAGSLAAS
;
A
#
# COMPACT_ATOMS: atom_id res chain seq x y z
N MET A 1 17.05 15.31 10.58
CA MET A 1 15.72 15.30 11.24
C MET A 1 15.31 13.85 11.43
N SER A 2 14.70 13.47 12.56
CA SER A 2 14.23 12.08 12.73
C SER A 2 12.98 11.81 11.89
N TYR A 3 12.76 10.56 11.44
CA TYR A 3 11.55 10.23 10.68
C TYR A 3 10.27 10.50 11.49
N ARG A 4 10.32 10.35 12.83
CA ARG A 4 9.18 10.63 13.72
C ARG A 4 8.84 12.11 13.76
N SER A 5 9.85 12.98 13.77
CA SER A 5 9.65 14.42 13.73
C SER A 5 9.01 14.84 12.40
N ALA A 6 9.54 14.33 11.29
CA ALA A 6 9.00 14.59 9.96
C ALA A 6 7.56 14.07 9.81
N LEU A 7 7.29 12.86 10.33
CA LEU A 7 5.94 12.30 10.36
C LEU A 7 4.99 13.16 11.19
N SER A 8 5.37 13.53 12.42
CA SER A 8 4.53 14.37 13.28
C SER A 8 4.18 15.69 12.60
N GLU A 9 5.13 16.33 11.94
CA GLU A 9 4.90 17.56 11.18
C GLU A 9 3.89 17.34 10.03
N VAL A 10 4.09 16.32 9.20
CA VAL A 10 3.19 15.99 8.09
C VAL A 10 1.78 15.63 8.58
N LEU A 11 1.69 14.87 9.69
CA LEU A 11 0.41 14.47 10.27
C LEU A 11 -0.40 15.68 10.74
N THR A 12 0.25 16.65 11.40
CA THR A 12 -0.43 17.85 11.90
C THR A 12 -0.72 18.87 10.80
N SER A 13 0.22 19.10 9.89
CA SER A 13 0.13 20.19 8.89
C SER A 13 -0.65 19.82 7.63
N VAL A 14 -0.68 18.54 7.24
CA VAL A 14 -1.28 18.10 5.97
C VAL A 14 -2.31 16.99 6.18
N VAL A 15 -1.95 15.89 6.83
CA VAL A 15 -2.85 14.70 6.92
C VAL A 15 -4.10 15.01 7.73
N GLY A 16 -3.95 15.63 8.90
CA GLY A 16 -5.08 16.02 9.76
C GLY A 16 -6.09 16.91 9.03
N PRO A 17 -5.66 18.04 8.42
CA PRO A 17 -6.56 18.91 7.66
C PRO A 17 -7.34 18.24 6.53
N VAL A 18 -6.76 17.24 5.83
CA VAL A 18 -7.45 16.54 4.72
C VAL A 18 -8.21 15.28 5.15
N ALA A 19 -8.07 14.85 6.42
CA ALA A 19 -8.61 13.58 6.90
C ALA A 19 -10.15 13.53 6.82
N GLU A 20 -10.83 14.60 7.20
CA GLU A 20 -12.30 14.66 7.18
C GLU A 20 -12.86 14.59 5.75
N ALA A 21 -12.28 15.37 4.83
CA ALA A 21 -12.67 15.34 3.42
C ALA A 21 -12.43 13.93 2.82
N THR A 22 -11.33 13.29 3.18
CA THR A 22 -11.02 11.90 2.78
C THR A 22 -12.09 10.93 3.29
N ALA A 23 -12.45 11.04 4.58
CA ALA A 23 -13.42 10.15 5.21
C ALA A 23 -14.86 10.35 4.68
N VAL A 24 -15.31 11.59 4.52
CA VAL A 24 -16.70 11.92 4.13
C VAL A 24 -16.87 11.83 2.61
N GLN A 25 -16.01 12.54 1.87
CA GLN A 25 -16.14 12.69 0.41
C GLN A 25 -15.54 11.51 -0.36
N GLY A 26 -14.72 10.68 0.29
CA GLY A 26 -14.04 9.56 -0.36
C GLY A 26 -12.98 9.98 -1.38
N ARG A 27 -12.47 11.22 -1.27
CA ARG A 27 -11.40 11.72 -2.14
C ARG A 27 -10.08 11.08 -1.74
N PHE A 28 -9.27 10.71 -2.73
CA PHE A 28 -7.92 10.20 -2.47
C PHE A 28 -7.04 11.28 -1.82
N PRO A 29 -6.29 10.97 -0.74
CA PRO A 29 -5.52 11.97 0.01
C PRO A 29 -4.18 12.30 -0.68
N ARG A 30 -4.23 12.75 -1.95
CA ARG A 30 -3.03 13.06 -2.76
C ARG A 30 -2.06 13.99 -2.03
N ALA A 31 -2.59 15.07 -1.42
CA ALA A 31 -1.78 16.04 -0.70
C ALA A 31 -1.00 15.39 0.46
N ALA A 32 -1.62 14.45 1.19
CA ALA A 32 -0.96 13.70 2.25
C ALA A 32 0.16 12.82 1.70
N VAL A 33 -0.11 12.05 0.63
CA VAL A 33 0.89 11.18 -0.01
C VAL A 33 2.09 11.99 -0.52
N THR A 34 1.84 13.10 -1.21
CA THR A 34 2.91 13.99 -1.68
C THR A 34 3.73 14.58 -0.54
N ALA A 35 3.09 14.99 0.56
CA ALA A 35 3.81 15.50 1.73
C ALA A 35 4.66 14.42 2.42
N LEU A 36 4.13 13.19 2.54
CA LEU A 36 4.86 12.03 3.05
C LEU A 36 6.07 11.70 2.15
N GLY A 37 5.92 11.77 0.83
CA GLY A 37 7.01 11.61 -0.13
C GLY A 37 8.11 12.65 0.05
N ARG A 38 7.75 13.94 0.11
CA ARG A 38 8.70 15.04 0.36
C ARG A 38 9.42 14.94 1.70
N ALA A 39 8.78 14.35 2.71
CA ALA A 39 9.36 14.10 4.02
C ALA A 39 10.26 12.84 4.07
N GLY A 40 10.43 12.12 2.94
CA GLY A 40 11.22 10.90 2.84
C GLY A 40 10.54 9.66 3.44
N LEU A 41 9.24 9.73 3.72
CA LEU A 41 8.51 8.63 4.37
C LEU A 41 8.09 7.55 3.38
N LEU A 42 7.86 7.86 2.09
CA LEU A 42 7.65 6.81 1.08
C LEU A 42 8.94 5.97 0.88
N GLY A 43 10.10 6.62 0.90
CA GLY A 43 11.41 5.99 0.82
C GLY A 43 11.97 5.40 2.13
N LEU A 44 11.16 5.32 3.20
CA LEU A 44 11.65 5.04 4.55
C LEU A 44 12.41 3.71 4.67
N THR A 45 11.93 2.68 3.96
CA THR A 45 12.46 1.30 4.04
C THR A 45 13.37 0.96 2.86
N VAL A 46 13.57 1.88 1.91
CA VAL A 46 14.53 1.70 0.83
C VAL A 46 15.95 1.88 1.38
N SER A 47 16.92 1.12 0.89
CA SER A 47 18.31 1.24 1.32
C SER A 47 18.92 2.61 1.01
N THR A 48 19.93 2.99 1.80
CA THR A 48 20.66 4.26 1.63
C THR A 48 21.42 4.33 0.32
N GLU A 49 21.75 3.19 -0.30
CA GLU A 49 22.38 3.11 -1.63
C GLU A 49 21.54 3.82 -2.70
N PHE A 50 20.21 3.74 -2.60
CA PHE A 50 19.29 4.42 -3.53
C PHE A 50 18.75 5.74 -2.97
N GLY A 51 19.30 6.23 -1.84
CA GLY A 51 18.87 7.46 -1.19
C GLY A 51 17.70 7.31 -0.21
N GLY A 52 17.37 6.08 0.19
CA GLY A 52 16.29 5.79 1.13
C GLY A 52 16.68 5.93 2.61
N GLY A 53 15.72 5.65 3.49
CA GLY A 53 15.88 5.78 4.94
C GLY A 53 16.52 4.59 5.67
N ALA A 54 16.70 3.45 4.96
CA ALA A 54 17.22 2.18 5.47
C ALA A 54 16.61 1.74 6.82
N ARG A 55 15.30 1.96 7.00
CA ARG A 55 14.55 1.46 8.16
C ARG A 55 13.88 0.13 7.86
N GLY A 56 13.44 -0.57 8.91
CA GLY A 56 12.79 -1.86 8.80
C GLY A 56 11.27 -1.79 8.95
N LEU A 57 10.67 -2.98 8.94
CA LEU A 57 9.26 -3.19 9.24
C LEU A 57 8.81 -2.54 10.57
N PRO A 58 9.59 -2.54 11.68
CA PRO A 58 9.17 -1.88 12.92
C PRO A 58 8.92 -0.37 12.78
N GLU A 59 9.76 0.34 12.03
CA GLU A 59 9.54 1.77 11.77
C GLU A 59 8.36 2.01 10.82
N ALA A 60 8.18 1.16 9.80
CA ALA A 60 7.02 1.23 8.93
C ALA A 60 5.71 1.03 9.73
N VAL A 61 5.70 0.09 10.68
CA VAL A 61 4.61 -0.14 11.64
C VAL A 61 4.32 1.10 12.48
N ASP A 62 5.35 1.77 13.04
CA ASP A 62 5.17 3.03 13.80
C ASP A 62 4.54 4.13 12.92
N VAL A 63 4.99 4.27 11.67
CA VAL A 63 4.44 5.24 10.72
C VAL A 63 2.98 4.95 10.39
N VAL A 64 2.64 3.70 10.07
CA VAL A 64 1.26 3.30 9.75
C VAL A 64 0.35 3.47 10.96
N ALA A 65 0.76 3.01 12.15
CA ALA A 65 -0.03 3.13 13.37
C ALA A 65 -0.34 4.59 13.74
N ARG A 66 0.63 5.50 13.61
CA ARG A 66 0.41 6.93 13.87
C ARG A 66 -0.48 7.57 12.82
N THR A 67 -0.32 7.20 11.56
CA THR A 67 -1.14 7.72 10.46
C THR A 67 -2.58 7.24 10.56
N ALA A 68 -2.82 5.99 10.95
CA ALA A 68 -4.16 5.40 11.08
C ALA A 68 -5.02 6.14 12.11
N ARG A 69 -4.40 6.68 13.16
CA ARG A 69 -5.08 7.50 14.19
C ARG A 69 -5.60 8.84 13.68
N VAL A 70 -5.06 9.32 12.57
CA VAL A 70 -5.40 10.61 11.95
C VAL A 70 -6.25 10.39 10.71
N CYS A 71 -5.80 9.55 9.78
CA CYS A 71 -6.48 9.25 8.53
C CYS A 71 -6.30 7.76 8.17
N PRO A 72 -7.30 6.90 8.47
CA PRO A 72 -7.27 5.48 8.15
C PRO A 72 -7.04 5.18 6.66
N ALA A 73 -7.57 6.01 5.75
CA ALA A 73 -7.36 5.85 4.32
C ALA A 73 -5.90 6.05 3.91
N THR A 74 -5.24 7.08 4.43
CA THR A 74 -3.80 7.31 4.18
C THR A 74 -2.96 6.18 4.75
N ALA A 75 -3.34 5.64 5.92
CA ALA A 75 -2.67 4.49 6.51
C ALA A 75 -2.82 3.22 5.65
N ALA A 76 -3.98 2.96 5.06
CA ALA A 76 -4.19 1.86 4.12
C ALA A 76 -3.29 2.00 2.88
N VAL A 77 -3.14 3.23 2.35
CA VAL A 77 -2.22 3.52 1.25
C VAL A 77 -0.77 3.21 1.63
N LEU A 78 -0.33 3.67 2.81
CA LEU A 78 1.03 3.40 3.31
C LEU A 78 1.27 1.90 3.59
N GLN A 79 0.27 1.18 4.08
CA GLN A 79 0.35 -0.26 4.27
C GLN A 79 0.65 -0.97 2.95
N SER A 80 -0.17 -0.72 1.92
CA SER A 80 0.04 -1.32 0.59
C SER A 80 1.38 -0.91 0.00
N HIS A 81 1.75 0.36 0.19
CA HIS A 81 3.02 0.91 -0.27
C HIS A 81 4.22 0.21 0.36
N TYR A 82 4.33 0.18 1.69
CA TYR A 82 5.49 -0.42 2.34
C TYR A 82 5.61 -1.92 2.06
N THR A 83 4.50 -2.66 1.96
CA THR A 83 4.57 -4.06 1.55
C THR A 83 5.04 -4.22 0.11
N ALA A 84 4.60 -3.35 -0.81
CA ALA A 84 5.10 -3.35 -2.19
C ALA A 84 6.59 -2.97 -2.27
N VAL A 85 7.02 -1.96 -1.52
CA VAL A 85 8.42 -1.52 -1.43
C VAL A 85 9.30 -2.63 -0.85
N ALA A 86 8.83 -3.40 0.13
CA ALA A 86 9.60 -4.53 0.66
C ALA A 86 9.93 -5.59 -0.41
N VAL A 87 9.00 -5.83 -1.35
CA VAL A 87 9.24 -6.71 -2.50
C VAL A 87 10.24 -6.06 -3.47
N ILE A 88 10.00 -4.81 -3.84
CA ILE A 88 10.82 -4.05 -4.80
C ILE A 88 12.26 -3.85 -4.30
N GLU A 89 12.47 -3.66 -3.00
CA GLU A 89 13.81 -3.49 -2.43
C GLU A 89 14.69 -4.71 -2.69
N SER A 90 14.10 -5.90 -2.64
CA SER A 90 14.82 -7.17 -2.81
C SER A 90 15.19 -7.51 -4.25
N SER A 91 14.40 -7.06 -5.22
CA SER A 91 14.47 -7.58 -6.61
C SER A 91 14.14 -6.57 -7.71
N GLY A 92 13.75 -5.34 -7.36
CA GLY A 92 13.41 -4.29 -8.31
C GLY A 92 14.65 -3.62 -8.93
N SER A 93 14.45 -2.93 -10.05
CA SER A 93 15.54 -2.20 -10.70
C SER A 93 16.09 -1.07 -9.82
N PRO A 94 17.37 -0.71 -9.96
CA PRO A 94 17.97 0.43 -9.25
C PRO A 94 17.17 1.73 -9.45
N TRP A 95 16.66 1.96 -10.66
CA TRP A 95 15.87 3.14 -10.99
C TRP A 95 14.56 3.20 -10.19
N VAL A 96 13.80 2.10 -10.15
CA VAL A 96 12.55 2.05 -9.38
C VAL A 96 12.79 2.34 -7.90
N ARG A 97 13.84 1.74 -7.31
CA ARG A 97 14.22 1.97 -5.92
C ARG A 97 14.59 3.43 -5.65
N ALA A 98 15.34 4.06 -6.55
CA ALA A 98 15.72 5.47 -6.43
C ALA A 98 14.52 6.43 -6.53
N GLU A 99 13.55 6.16 -7.42
CA GLU A 99 12.34 6.98 -7.54
C GLU A 99 11.43 6.88 -6.30
N ILE A 100 11.33 5.68 -5.70
CA ILE A 100 10.62 5.48 -4.43
C ILE A 100 11.36 6.18 -3.29
N ALA A 101 12.68 6.00 -3.21
CA ALA A 101 13.52 6.66 -2.20
C ALA A 101 13.37 8.18 -2.22
N ALA A 102 13.32 8.77 -3.41
CA ALA A 102 13.10 10.19 -3.59
C ALA A 102 11.67 10.66 -3.34
N GLY A 103 10.75 9.75 -2.97
CA GLY A 103 9.35 10.04 -2.67
C GLY A 103 8.54 10.44 -3.90
N ARG A 104 8.99 10.09 -5.11
CA ARG A 104 8.31 10.38 -6.38
C ARG A 104 7.36 9.29 -6.82
N HIS A 105 7.61 8.03 -6.44
CA HIS A 105 6.74 6.90 -6.76
C HIS A 105 6.02 6.32 -5.54
N LEU A 106 4.70 6.23 -5.64
CA LEU A 106 3.83 5.42 -4.82
C LEU A 106 3.67 4.02 -5.47
N ALA A 107 4.24 3.00 -4.84
CA ALA A 107 3.95 1.60 -5.18
C ALA A 107 2.71 1.07 -4.45
N SER A 108 2.03 0.07 -5.01
CA SER A 108 0.91 -0.65 -4.36
C SER A 108 0.88 -2.13 -4.75
N LEU A 109 0.22 -2.98 -3.96
CA LEU A 109 0.04 -4.40 -4.24
C LEU A 109 -1.17 -4.68 -5.15
N ALA A 110 -0.96 -5.52 -6.17
CA ALA A 110 -1.99 -6.01 -7.09
C ALA A 110 -1.88 -7.54 -7.24
N LEU A 111 -2.21 -8.26 -6.17
CA LEU A 111 -1.92 -9.70 -6.04
C LEU A 111 -3.16 -10.59 -6.17
N ALA A 112 -4.33 -10.14 -5.74
CA ALA A 112 -5.55 -10.95 -5.75
C ALA A 112 -6.31 -10.82 -7.07
N ASP A 113 -6.63 -11.94 -7.70
CA ASP A 113 -7.44 -11.98 -8.93
C ASP A 113 -8.95 -11.98 -8.61
N SER A 114 -9.75 -11.40 -9.51
CA SER A 114 -11.22 -11.47 -9.46
C SER A 114 -11.71 -12.84 -9.92
N GLU A 115 -12.70 -13.39 -9.21
CA GLU A 115 -13.48 -14.52 -9.72
C GLU A 115 -14.47 -14.00 -10.79
N PRO A 116 -14.79 -14.78 -11.83
CA PRO A 116 -15.82 -14.43 -12.81
C PRO A 116 -17.26 -14.59 -12.26
N GLU A 117 -17.46 -15.13 -11.05
CA GLU A 117 -18.79 -15.36 -10.48
C GLU A 117 -19.23 -14.26 -9.49
N PRO A 118 -20.55 -13.97 -9.41
CA PRO A 118 -21.08 -12.95 -8.52
C PRO A 118 -20.81 -13.32 -7.06
N GLU A 119 -20.71 -12.32 -6.19
CA GLU A 119 -20.40 -12.44 -4.75
C GLU A 119 -21.47 -13.19 -3.91
N THR A 120 -22.33 -13.98 -4.54
CA THR A 120 -23.22 -14.94 -3.89
C THR A 120 -22.54 -16.30 -3.85
N GLU A 121 -21.64 -16.48 -2.89
CA GLU A 121 -21.49 -17.72 -2.11
C GLU A 121 -20.35 -17.56 -1.12
N ARG A 122 -20.68 -17.78 0.15
CA ARG A 122 -19.87 -17.44 1.33
C ARG A 122 -18.80 -18.49 1.66
N ASP A 123 -18.45 -19.36 0.71
CA ASP A 123 -17.52 -20.49 0.90
C ASP A 123 -16.44 -20.59 -0.21
N GLY A 124 -16.15 -19.49 -0.90
CA GLY A 124 -14.98 -19.39 -1.78
C GLY A 124 -13.67 -19.17 -1.00
N PRO A 125 -12.50 -19.54 -1.57
CA PRO A 125 -11.19 -19.27 -0.96
C PRO A 125 -11.11 -17.84 -0.43
N THR A 126 -10.73 -17.68 0.85
CA THR A 126 -10.60 -16.35 1.48
C THR A 126 -9.64 -15.49 0.66
N ALA A 127 -9.81 -14.17 0.69
CA ALA A 127 -8.97 -13.25 -0.10
C ALA A 127 -7.45 -13.45 0.12
N ASP A 128 -7.06 -14.02 1.26
CA ASP A 128 -5.68 -14.34 1.60
C ASP A 128 -5.15 -15.57 0.82
N THR A 129 -6.00 -16.54 0.48
CA THR A 129 -5.60 -17.72 -0.33
C THR A 129 -5.42 -17.40 -1.82
N GLN A 130 -6.09 -16.36 -2.33
CA GLN A 130 -5.93 -15.89 -3.71
C GLN A 130 -4.59 -15.19 -3.95
N LEU A 131 -3.90 -14.75 -2.88
CA LEU A 131 -2.53 -14.21 -2.98
C LEU A 131 -1.51 -15.28 -3.36
N LEU A 132 -1.81 -16.55 -3.10
CA LEU A 132 -0.87 -17.67 -3.22
C LEU A 132 -1.01 -18.44 -4.55
N ALA A 133 -2.15 -18.29 -5.23
CA ALA A 133 -2.47 -19.04 -6.44
C ALA A 133 -3.16 -18.12 -7.48
N PRO A 134 -2.38 -17.31 -8.23
CA PRO A 134 -2.96 -16.44 -9.25
C PRO A 134 -3.53 -17.24 -10.43
N ARG A 135 -4.59 -16.70 -11.02
CA ARG A 135 -5.22 -17.18 -12.26
C ARG A 135 -4.84 -16.32 -13.46
N SER A 136 -4.31 -15.14 -13.20
CA SER A 136 -3.78 -14.18 -14.18
C SER A 136 -2.74 -14.81 -15.11
N ILE A 137 -2.81 -14.42 -16.38
CA ILE A 137 -2.04 -15.02 -17.47
C ILE A 137 -0.85 -14.11 -17.79
N ALA A 138 0.33 -14.71 -17.95
CA ALA A 138 1.51 -14.07 -18.50
C ALA A 138 1.97 -14.82 -19.75
N THR A 139 2.30 -14.10 -20.81
CA THR A 139 2.85 -14.68 -22.05
C THR A 139 4.03 -13.85 -22.50
N ARG A 140 5.15 -14.50 -22.83
CA ARG A 140 6.40 -13.83 -23.23
C ARG A 140 6.59 -13.92 -24.75
N SER A 141 6.96 -12.79 -25.36
CA SER A 141 7.40 -12.68 -26.75
C SER A 141 8.69 -11.85 -26.79
N GLY A 142 9.84 -12.53 -26.91
CA GLY A 142 11.15 -11.88 -26.81
C GLY A 142 11.35 -11.20 -25.45
N GLU A 143 11.65 -9.91 -25.48
CA GLU A 143 11.87 -9.09 -24.28
C GLU A 143 10.59 -8.44 -23.72
N VAL A 144 9.42 -8.79 -24.26
CA VAL A 144 8.13 -8.27 -23.81
C VAL A 144 7.29 -9.38 -23.20
N VAL A 145 6.63 -9.05 -22.09
CA VAL A 145 5.66 -9.91 -21.42
C VAL A 145 4.30 -9.23 -21.43
N ALA A 146 3.29 -9.95 -21.91
CA ALA A 146 1.90 -9.54 -21.89
C ALA A 146 1.20 -10.15 -20.66
N LEU A 147 0.66 -9.28 -19.79
CA LEU A 147 -0.03 -9.65 -18.56
C LEU A 147 -1.53 -9.37 -18.70
N ARG A 148 -2.36 -10.38 -18.50
CA ARG A 148 -3.83 -10.26 -18.50
C ARG A 148 -4.38 -10.65 -17.13
N ALA A 149 -5.05 -9.71 -16.47
CA ALA A 149 -5.73 -9.97 -15.20
C ALA A 149 -6.75 -8.90 -14.83
N HIS A 150 -7.66 -9.27 -13.92
CA HIS A 150 -8.49 -8.34 -13.17
C HIS A 150 -8.08 -8.40 -11.69
N LYS A 151 -7.19 -7.51 -11.26
CA LYS A 151 -6.68 -7.46 -9.88
C LYS A 151 -7.66 -6.73 -9.00
N ARG A 152 -8.25 -7.40 -8.00
CA ARG A 152 -9.24 -6.81 -7.09
C ARG A 152 -8.60 -6.30 -5.80
N ARG A 153 -9.33 -5.42 -5.10
CA ARG A 153 -8.94 -4.86 -3.80
C ARG A 153 -7.56 -4.20 -3.82
N VAL A 154 -7.22 -3.61 -4.95
CA VAL A 154 -5.98 -2.84 -5.13
C VAL A 154 -6.18 -1.49 -4.48
N VAL A 155 -5.45 -1.22 -3.40
CA VAL A 155 -5.42 0.09 -2.73
C VAL A 155 -4.68 1.09 -3.63
N ALA A 156 -5.08 2.36 -3.62
CA ALA A 156 -4.51 3.40 -4.49
C ALA A 156 -4.61 3.03 -5.99
N ALA A 157 -5.67 2.32 -6.39
CA ALA A 157 -5.89 1.98 -7.79
C ALA A 157 -6.15 3.25 -8.62
N GLY A 158 -5.33 3.45 -9.65
CA GLY A 158 -5.32 4.65 -10.50
C GLY A 158 -4.60 5.84 -9.86
N GLU A 159 -4.11 5.67 -8.64
CA GLU A 159 -3.46 6.71 -7.83
C GLU A 159 -1.98 6.42 -7.59
N ALA A 160 -1.61 5.13 -7.55
CA ALA A 160 -0.23 4.64 -7.49
C ALA A 160 0.48 4.83 -8.85
N ASP A 161 1.81 4.90 -8.81
CA ASP A 161 2.67 4.96 -9.98
C ASP A 161 3.10 3.56 -10.45
N LEU A 162 3.17 2.60 -9.52
CA LEU A 162 3.65 1.24 -9.74
C LEU A 162 2.77 0.22 -9.02
N TYR A 163 2.55 -0.93 -9.66
CA TYR A 163 1.95 -2.10 -9.01
C TYR A 163 2.96 -3.24 -8.91
N VAL A 164 3.04 -3.87 -7.73
CA VAL A 164 3.60 -5.22 -7.60
C VAL A 164 2.49 -6.20 -7.98
N TRP A 165 2.63 -6.81 -9.15
CA TRP A 165 1.60 -7.59 -9.81
C TRP A 165 1.96 -9.07 -9.81
N SER A 166 1.01 -9.96 -9.51
CA SER A 166 1.22 -11.42 -9.63
C SER A 166 0.69 -11.98 -10.94
N SER A 167 1.29 -13.05 -11.43
CA SER A 167 0.72 -13.88 -12.51
C SER A 167 1.05 -15.35 -12.30
N ARG A 168 0.41 -16.22 -13.08
CA ARG A 168 0.98 -17.55 -13.32
C ARG A 168 2.40 -17.43 -13.89
N PRO A 169 3.27 -18.41 -13.64
CA PRO A 169 4.59 -18.43 -14.23
C PRO A 169 4.54 -18.48 -15.76
N LEU A 170 5.61 -18.03 -16.40
CA LEU A 170 5.79 -18.13 -17.85
C LEU A 170 6.09 -19.56 -18.29
N THR A 171 6.96 -20.25 -17.54
CA THR A 171 7.55 -21.55 -17.89
C THR A 171 7.61 -22.53 -16.73
N ALA A 172 7.71 -22.02 -15.49
CA ALA A 172 7.71 -22.89 -14.31
C ALA A 172 6.38 -23.67 -14.19
N PRO A 173 6.41 -24.93 -13.75
CA PRO A 173 5.22 -25.78 -13.70
C PRO A 173 4.20 -25.34 -12.65
N ASP A 174 4.66 -24.67 -11.60
CA ASP A 174 3.87 -24.22 -10.46
C ASP A 174 4.42 -22.92 -9.85
N GLY A 175 3.71 -22.41 -8.85
CA GLY A 175 4.03 -21.16 -8.17
C GLY A 175 3.40 -19.93 -8.83
N LEU A 176 4.07 -18.79 -8.65
CA LEU A 176 3.66 -17.51 -9.22
C LEU A 176 4.87 -16.66 -9.57
N THR A 177 4.68 -15.70 -10.46
CA THR A 177 5.70 -14.72 -10.84
C THR A 177 5.23 -13.32 -10.47
N LEU A 178 6.15 -12.49 -9.97
CA LEU A 178 5.87 -11.11 -9.59
C LEU A 178 6.47 -10.15 -10.60
N TRP A 179 5.84 -8.99 -10.76
CA TRP A 179 6.22 -7.98 -11.76
C TRP A 179 6.08 -6.58 -11.18
N VAL A 180 6.92 -5.64 -11.64
CA VAL A 180 6.65 -4.21 -11.51
C VAL A 180 5.88 -3.75 -12.74
N VAL A 181 4.63 -3.32 -12.56
CA VAL A 181 3.78 -2.82 -13.65
C VAL A 181 3.56 -1.31 -13.47
N PRO A 182 3.95 -0.45 -14.42
CA PRO A 182 3.63 0.97 -14.37
C PRO A 182 2.11 1.19 -14.42
N ALA A 183 1.58 2.02 -13.51
CA ALA A 183 0.14 2.24 -13.40
C ALA A 183 -0.47 3.05 -14.56
N HIS A 184 0.37 3.71 -15.36
CA HIS A 184 -0.02 4.45 -16.56
C HIS A 184 0.34 3.70 -17.86
N ALA A 185 0.69 2.41 -17.76
CA ALA A 185 0.92 1.60 -18.94
C ALA A 185 -0.35 1.52 -19.80
N PRO A 186 -0.22 1.50 -21.14
CA PRO A 186 -1.36 1.25 -22.03
C PRO A 186 -2.09 -0.03 -21.66
N ASP A 187 -3.40 -0.05 -21.91
CA ASP A 187 -4.27 -1.21 -21.69
C ASP A 187 -4.40 -1.67 -20.22
N LEU A 188 -3.98 -0.81 -19.29
CA LEU A 188 -4.26 -0.92 -17.86
C LEU A 188 -5.32 0.12 -17.46
N PHE A 189 -6.45 -0.32 -16.93
CA PHE A 189 -7.58 0.56 -16.60
C PHE A 189 -8.15 0.32 -15.21
N VAL A 190 -8.65 1.40 -14.62
CA VAL A 190 -9.34 1.40 -13.32
C VAL A 190 -10.72 2.02 -13.53
N PRO A 191 -11.81 1.37 -13.09
CA PRO A 191 -13.15 1.91 -13.26
C PRO A 191 -13.32 3.18 -12.42
N ALA A 192 -14.08 4.13 -12.95
CA ALA A 192 -14.27 5.46 -12.34
C ALA A 192 -14.91 5.43 -10.94
N ARG A 193 -15.56 4.32 -10.56
CA ARG A 193 -16.10 4.12 -9.22
C ARG A 193 -15.29 3.05 -8.48
N PRO A 194 -14.58 3.41 -7.40
CA PRO A 194 -13.93 2.46 -6.52
C PRO A 194 -14.94 1.44 -5.98
N THR A 195 -14.45 0.25 -5.62
CA THR A 195 -15.30 -0.78 -5.01
C THR A 195 -15.63 -0.40 -3.56
N ALA A 196 -16.68 -0.97 -2.98
CA ALA A 196 -17.07 -0.69 -1.59
C ALA A 196 -16.10 -1.29 -0.53
N ALA A 197 -15.01 -1.92 -0.96
CA ALA A 197 -14.05 -2.59 -0.07
C ALA A 197 -12.94 -1.62 0.36
N GLY A 198 -12.60 -1.60 1.65
CA GLY A 198 -11.50 -0.80 2.22
C GLY A 198 -11.91 0.58 2.75
N PRO A 199 -11.00 1.32 3.42
CA PRO A 199 -11.33 2.63 3.97
C PRO A 199 -11.73 3.62 2.87
N ARG A 200 -12.83 4.33 3.09
CA ARG A 200 -13.30 5.38 2.17
C ARG A 200 -12.20 6.42 1.94
N GLY A 201 -11.89 6.72 0.68
CA GLY A 201 -10.79 7.60 0.29
C GLY A 201 -9.45 6.90 0.02
N SER A 202 -9.34 5.58 0.24
CA SER A 202 -8.12 4.81 -0.11
C SER A 202 -7.99 4.50 -1.61
N ALA A 203 -8.99 4.87 -2.43
CA ALA A 203 -9.10 4.49 -3.83
C ALA A 203 -8.94 2.98 -4.07
N THR A 204 -9.52 2.16 -3.19
CA THR A 204 -9.50 0.71 -3.35
C THR A 204 -10.43 0.31 -4.50
N SER A 205 -9.91 -0.35 -5.52
CA SER A 205 -10.67 -0.72 -6.71
C SER A 205 -10.16 -2.03 -7.34
N THR A 206 -10.72 -2.36 -8.50
CA THR A 206 -10.20 -3.40 -9.39
C THR A 206 -9.37 -2.74 -10.49
N VAL A 207 -8.17 -3.24 -10.72
CA VAL A 207 -7.30 -2.87 -11.85
C VAL A 207 -7.41 -3.95 -12.91
N PHE A 208 -7.73 -3.56 -14.13
CA PHE A 208 -7.91 -4.47 -15.25
C PHE A 208 -6.76 -4.28 -16.24
N ALA A 209 -6.32 -5.39 -16.84
CA ALA A 209 -5.32 -5.41 -17.90
C ALA A 209 -5.71 -6.41 -18.99
N ASP A 210 -5.72 -5.98 -20.25
CA ASP A 210 -6.09 -6.83 -21.40
C ASP A 210 -5.34 -6.55 -22.71
N PRO A 211 -4.13 -7.13 -22.88
CA PRO A 211 -3.12 -7.32 -21.86
C PRO A 211 -2.27 -6.04 -21.68
N VAL A 212 -1.78 -5.79 -20.47
CA VAL A 212 -0.72 -4.77 -20.27
C VAL A 212 0.62 -5.36 -20.68
N LEU A 213 1.44 -4.57 -21.40
CA LEU A 213 2.76 -4.98 -21.84
C LEU A 213 3.84 -4.42 -20.92
N VAL A 214 4.74 -5.29 -20.44
CA VAL A 214 5.90 -4.91 -19.63
C VAL A 214 7.17 -5.55 -20.20
N PRO A 215 8.36 -4.95 -19.98
CA PRO A 215 9.59 -5.60 -20.39
C PRO A 215 9.87 -6.82 -19.49
N ALA A 216 10.57 -7.82 -20.01
CA ALA A 216 10.88 -9.04 -19.26
C ALA A 216 11.71 -8.76 -17.99
N GLU A 217 12.52 -7.70 -18.00
CA GLU A 217 13.28 -7.22 -16.84
C GLU A 217 12.41 -6.62 -15.71
N ALA A 218 11.11 -6.40 -15.95
CA ALA A 218 10.17 -5.99 -14.91
C ALA A 218 9.84 -7.12 -13.93
N MET A 219 10.29 -8.36 -14.20
CA MET A 219 10.12 -9.52 -13.32
C MET A 219 10.85 -9.31 -11.99
N LEU A 220 10.15 -9.58 -10.89
CA LEU A 220 10.66 -9.52 -9.52
C LEU A 220 11.01 -10.94 -9.05
N GLY A 221 12.30 -11.25 -9.06
CA GLY A 221 12.81 -12.59 -8.78
C GLY A 221 12.83 -13.47 -10.03
N ALA A 222 12.86 -14.79 -9.83
CA ALA A 222 12.84 -15.75 -10.93
C ALA A 222 11.40 -16.17 -11.27
N ASP A 223 11.20 -16.67 -12.49
CA ASP A 223 9.92 -17.24 -12.91
C ASP A 223 9.50 -18.41 -11.98
N GLY A 224 8.28 -18.35 -11.44
CA GLY A 224 7.76 -19.31 -10.47
C GLY A 224 8.20 -19.11 -9.01
N SER A 225 9.21 -18.28 -8.75
CA SER A 225 9.74 -18.09 -7.38
C SER A 225 8.96 -17.08 -6.53
N GLY A 226 7.94 -16.43 -7.10
CA GLY A 226 7.20 -15.36 -6.42
C GLY A 226 6.43 -15.83 -5.18
N LEU A 227 6.11 -17.13 -5.07
CA LEU A 227 5.46 -17.67 -3.88
C LEU A 227 6.37 -17.55 -2.64
N ASP A 228 7.67 -17.80 -2.79
CA ASP A 228 8.65 -17.62 -1.71
C ASP A 228 8.70 -16.15 -1.25
N ILE A 229 8.72 -15.23 -2.21
CA ILE A 229 8.69 -13.78 -1.96
C ILE A 229 7.41 -13.39 -1.21
N VAL A 230 6.26 -13.92 -1.64
CA VAL A 230 4.98 -13.65 -0.98
C VAL A 230 5.00 -14.15 0.47
N LEU A 231 5.42 -15.40 0.71
CA LEU A 231 5.41 -15.98 2.04
C LEU A 231 6.42 -15.34 3.00
N ARG A 232 7.61 -14.99 2.51
CA ARG A 232 8.71 -14.48 3.35
C ARG A 232 8.70 -12.97 3.50
N THR A 233 8.10 -12.24 2.56
CA THR A 233 8.09 -10.78 2.54
C THR A 233 6.68 -10.23 2.62
N VAL A 234 5.82 -10.55 1.66
CA VAL A 234 4.48 -9.92 1.58
C VAL A 234 3.64 -10.25 2.81
N VAL A 235 3.55 -11.53 3.20
CA VAL A 235 2.70 -11.97 4.32
C VAL A 235 3.10 -11.33 5.66
N PRO A 236 4.37 -11.39 6.11
CA PRO A 236 4.78 -10.74 7.36
C PRO A 236 4.52 -9.23 7.36
N TRP A 237 4.90 -8.53 6.28
CA TRP A 237 4.71 -7.08 6.19
C TRP A 237 3.22 -6.71 6.18
N LEU A 238 2.41 -7.42 5.39
CA LEU A 238 0.99 -7.17 5.30
C LEU A 238 0.30 -7.39 6.65
N LEU A 239 0.61 -8.47 7.37
CA LEU A 239 -0.02 -8.77 8.66
C LEU A 239 0.34 -7.74 9.74
N GLU A 240 1.62 -7.42 9.89
CA GLU A 240 2.09 -6.46 10.89
C GLU A 240 1.55 -5.04 10.64
N LEU A 241 1.56 -4.59 9.37
CA LEU A 241 1.05 -3.26 9.03
C LEU A 241 -0.47 -3.16 9.13
N ARG A 242 -1.20 -4.24 8.80
CA ARG A 242 -2.66 -4.31 9.04
C ARG A 242 -2.98 -4.23 10.53
N ALA A 243 -2.31 -5.03 11.35
CA ALA A 243 -2.49 -5.00 12.80
C ALA A 243 -2.20 -3.60 13.38
N ALA A 244 -1.16 -2.93 12.88
CA ALA A 244 -0.82 -1.57 13.25
C ALA A 244 -1.91 -0.55 12.91
N ALA A 245 -2.55 -0.69 11.74
CA ALA A 245 -3.63 0.18 11.29
C ALA A 245 -4.94 -0.01 12.06
N GLU A 246 -5.22 -1.25 12.51
CA GLU A 246 -6.43 -1.63 13.24
C GLU A 246 -6.31 -1.46 14.77
N ALA A 247 -5.09 -1.24 15.28
CA ALA A 247 -4.82 -1.15 16.71
C ALA A 247 -5.70 -0.10 17.42
N PRO A 248 -6.37 -0.45 18.54
CA PRO A 248 -7.25 0.47 19.25
C PRO A 248 -6.54 1.77 19.64
N ARG A 249 -7.29 2.87 19.61
CA ARG A 249 -6.84 4.13 20.21
C ARG A 249 -6.81 3.90 21.73
N PRO A 250 -5.66 3.94 22.44
CA PRO A 250 -5.64 4.12 23.88
C PRO A 250 -6.64 5.20 24.26
N PRO A 251 -7.43 4.98 25.33
CA PRO A 251 -8.38 5.96 25.79
C PRO A 251 -7.64 7.28 25.94
N ALA A 252 -8.22 8.37 25.41
CA ALA A 252 -7.70 9.69 25.67
C ALA A 252 -7.61 9.83 27.19
N LEU A 253 -6.40 9.85 27.75
CA LEU A 253 -6.21 10.21 29.14
C LEU A 253 -6.81 11.60 29.27
N GLY A 254 -8.01 11.65 29.85
CA GLY A 254 -8.77 12.87 29.97
C GLY A 254 -7.93 13.85 30.76
N LEU A 255 -7.34 14.83 30.09
CA LEU A 255 -7.01 16.11 30.69
C LEU A 255 -8.33 16.85 30.92
N GLY A 256 -9.19 16.24 31.74
CA GLY A 256 -10.37 16.85 32.31
C GLY A 256 -9.90 17.93 33.26
N ARG A 257 -10.10 19.17 32.83
CA ARG A 257 -10.13 20.39 33.63
C ARG A 257 -10.17 20.10 35.14
N ALA A 258 -9.07 20.38 35.83
CA ALA A 258 -9.09 20.58 37.26
C ALA A 258 -10.05 21.75 37.56
N ARG A 259 -11.31 21.43 37.91
CA ARG A 259 -12.18 22.38 38.60
C ARG A 259 -11.52 22.64 39.94
N ARG A 260 -10.81 23.77 40.07
CA ARG A 260 -10.46 24.33 41.37
C ARG A 260 -11.78 24.57 42.14
N PRO A 261 -11.96 24.04 43.35
CA PRO A 261 -13.07 24.49 44.18
C PRO A 261 -12.84 25.96 44.50
N ALA A 262 -13.86 26.78 44.24
CA ALA A 262 -13.87 28.18 44.64
C ALA A 262 -13.72 28.24 46.17
N GLY A 263 -12.72 28.97 46.64
CA GLY A 263 -12.53 29.25 48.06
C GLY A 263 -13.75 29.96 48.61
N SER A 264 -14.32 29.41 49.67
CA SER A 264 -15.30 30.09 50.51
C SER A 264 -14.60 31.24 51.23
N LEU A 265 -14.98 32.48 50.88
CA LEU A 265 -14.76 33.68 51.66
C LEU A 265 -16.07 34.03 52.37
N ALA A 266 -16.10 33.87 53.69
CA ALA A 266 -16.94 34.58 54.65
C ALA A 266 -16.28 34.32 56.02
N ALA A 267 -15.69 35.25 56.78
CA ALA A 267 -16.06 36.62 57.15
C ALA A 267 -17.40 36.71 57.90
N SER A 268 -17.42 36.23 59.15
CA SER A 268 -17.85 36.92 60.39
C SER A 268 -17.99 35.92 61.51
#